data_AF-A0A935JMD4-F1
#
_entry.id   AF-A0A935JMD4-F1
#
_cell.length_a   1.000
_cell.length_b   1.000
_cell.length_c   1.000
_cell.angle_alpha   90.00
_cell.angle_beta   90.00
_cell.angle_gamma   90.00
#
_symmetry.space_group_name_H-M   'P 1'
#
loop_
_entity.id
_entity.type
_entity.pdbx_description
1 polymer ?
#
loop_
_entity_poly.entity_id
_entity_poly.type
_entity_poly.pdbx_seq_one_letter_code
_entity_poly.pdbx_strand_id
1 'polypeptide(L)'
;MGFNVSTSGSNSIAMGDNTSATGENSIAMGRSSTSGGETSTAIGWVTTASGNYSTAIGNHVSTNNQNGSFIIGDNSTTTVLNSANINNFRARFAGGYKLFTSADLSTGCTLFAGDNAWTTGSSVYTKENFAAVNGEDFLQKISRFNLTSWNYKTQDTKIFRHYGPMAQDFYAAFGKDEYGTIGNDTTINSADFAGVSFIAIQALEKRTAEQQQYIQKLEKENSKQTEKLEAVQALLQQLQKGLEKVKAIQNKNL
;
A
#
# COMPACT_ATOMS: atom_id res chain seq x y z
N MET A 1 34.54 25.24 22.19
CA MET A 1 35.60 24.39 22.79
C MET A 1 36.13 23.42 21.74
N GLY A 2 37.45 23.30 21.54
CA GLY A 2 38.04 22.37 20.58
C GLY A 2 39.09 23.01 19.66
N PHE A 3 39.43 22.35 18.54
CA PHE A 3 40.43 22.83 17.57
C PHE A 3 39.74 23.48 16.37
N ASN A 4 40.19 24.67 15.97
CA ASN A 4 39.63 25.44 14.85
C ASN A 4 38.09 25.64 14.98
N VAL A 5 37.66 26.25 16.08
CA VAL A 5 36.25 26.48 16.40
C VAL A 5 35.91 27.96 16.23
N SER A 6 34.84 28.25 15.50
CA SER A 6 34.33 29.61 15.29
C SER A 6 32.90 29.76 15.83
N THR A 7 32.67 30.80 16.62
CA THR A 7 31.35 31.18 17.15
C THR A 7 31.15 32.67 16.91
N SER A 8 30.32 33.03 15.92
CA SER A 8 30.03 34.43 15.58
C SER A 8 28.55 34.77 15.65
N GLY A 9 27.67 33.77 15.73
CA GLY A 9 26.24 33.98 15.96
C GLY A 9 25.97 34.41 17.40
N SER A 10 25.04 35.34 17.61
CA SER A 10 24.58 35.67 18.96
C SER A 10 24.02 34.42 19.63
N ASN A 11 24.38 34.18 20.90
CA ASN A 11 23.97 33.02 21.69
C ASN A 11 24.30 31.66 21.05
N SER A 12 25.29 31.58 20.15
CA SER A 12 25.63 30.34 19.46
C SER A 12 26.59 29.46 20.27
N ILE A 13 26.60 28.16 19.95
CA ILE A 13 27.47 27.16 20.57
C ILE A 13 28.24 26.44 19.48
N ALA A 14 29.57 26.43 19.54
CA ALA A 14 30.40 25.55 18.72
C ALA A 14 31.37 24.70 19.55
N MET A 15 31.44 23.41 19.23
CA MET A 15 32.29 22.44 19.94
C MET A 15 32.82 21.32 19.04
N GLY A 16 34.13 21.08 19.09
CA GLY A 16 34.79 19.96 18.41
C GLY A 16 35.94 20.39 17.49
N ASP A 17 36.12 19.70 16.36
CA ASP A 17 37.20 19.92 15.40
C ASP A 17 36.66 20.61 14.14
N ASN A 18 37.19 21.77 13.78
CA ASN A 18 36.77 22.49 12.57
C ASN A 18 35.26 22.78 12.55
N THR A 19 34.73 23.40 13.61
CA THR A 19 33.28 23.67 13.76
C THR A 19 32.99 25.16 13.70
N SER A 20 31.84 25.54 13.11
CA SER A 20 31.44 26.93 12.95
C SER A 20 29.96 27.14 13.27
N ALA A 21 29.64 27.98 14.25
CA ALA A 21 28.27 28.38 14.60
C ALA A 21 28.09 29.89 14.34
N THR A 22 27.59 30.23 13.15
CA THR A 22 27.47 31.61 12.67
C THR A 22 26.05 32.15 12.73
N GLY A 23 25.05 31.28 12.78
CA GLY A 23 23.65 31.68 12.94
C GLY A 23 23.33 32.10 14.38
N GLU A 24 22.42 33.05 14.56
CA GLU A 24 21.88 33.38 15.89
C GLU A 24 21.23 32.15 16.53
N ASN A 25 21.46 31.92 17.83
CA ASN A 25 20.98 30.75 18.60
C ASN A 25 21.38 29.39 17.98
N SER A 26 22.41 29.34 17.15
CA SER A 26 22.81 28.12 16.43
C SER A 26 23.73 27.20 17.24
N ILE A 27 23.72 25.90 16.93
CA ILE A 27 24.53 24.88 17.60
C ILE A 27 25.33 24.07 16.57
N ALA A 28 26.66 24.14 16.59
CA ALA A 28 27.55 23.31 15.78
C ALA A 28 28.40 22.39 16.66
N MET A 29 28.25 21.07 16.54
CA MET A 29 29.01 20.10 17.33
C MET A 29 29.59 18.96 16.48
N GLY A 30 30.80 18.52 16.78
CA GLY A 30 31.45 17.37 16.14
C GLY A 30 32.66 17.75 15.30
N ARG A 31 32.76 17.23 14.06
CA ARG A 31 33.92 17.45 13.18
C ARG A 31 33.49 18.01 11.82
N SER A 32 34.08 19.11 11.39
CA SER A 32 33.71 19.76 10.13
C SER A 32 32.20 20.07 10.06
N SER A 33 31.64 20.57 11.16
CA SER A 33 30.21 20.88 11.29
C SER A 33 29.95 22.37 11.28
N THR A 34 29.00 22.81 10.47
CA THR A 34 28.64 24.22 10.30
C THR A 34 27.15 24.45 10.56
N SER A 35 26.83 25.29 11.54
CA SER A 35 25.48 25.76 11.81
C SER A 35 25.38 27.23 11.40
N GLY A 36 24.81 27.46 10.21
CA GLY A 36 24.82 28.76 9.55
C GLY A 36 23.49 29.52 9.62
N GLY A 37 22.37 28.81 9.74
CA GLY A 37 21.04 29.42 9.82
C GLY A 37 20.67 29.89 11.22
N GLU A 38 19.74 30.83 11.31
CA GLU A 38 19.13 31.23 12.60
C GLU A 38 18.47 30.01 13.26
N THR A 39 18.71 29.81 14.56
CA THR A 39 18.21 28.68 15.36
C THR A 39 18.51 27.32 14.71
N SER A 40 19.61 27.22 13.96
CA SER A 40 20.02 25.97 13.31
C SER A 40 20.80 25.06 14.26
N THR A 41 20.81 23.76 13.98
CA THR A 41 21.60 22.77 14.73
C THR A 41 22.31 21.82 13.77
N ALA A 42 23.65 21.77 13.81
CA ALA A 42 24.50 20.85 13.06
C ALA A 42 25.33 19.98 14.02
N ILE A 43 25.09 18.67 14.07
CA ILE A 43 25.77 17.75 14.99
C ILE A 43 26.28 16.51 14.23
N GLY A 44 27.59 16.26 14.25
CA GLY A 44 28.19 15.03 13.71
C GLY A 44 29.47 15.25 12.91
N TRP A 45 29.69 14.49 11.83
CA TRP A 45 30.87 14.62 10.96
C TRP A 45 30.44 15.06 9.55
N VAL A 46 30.97 16.20 9.08
CA VAL A 46 30.59 16.84 7.81
C VAL A 46 29.08 17.11 7.78
N THR A 47 28.63 17.96 8.71
CA THR A 47 27.21 18.33 8.83
C THR A 47 27.02 19.82 8.63
N THR A 48 26.03 20.21 7.82
CA THR A 48 25.76 21.63 7.53
C THR A 48 24.29 21.95 7.72
N ALA A 49 23.96 22.75 8.74
CA ALA A 49 22.63 23.28 8.96
C ALA A 49 22.59 24.76 8.53
N SER A 50 22.41 25.01 7.23
CA SER A 50 22.48 26.37 6.65
C SER A 50 21.12 27.05 6.44
N GLY A 51 20.01 26.31 6.50
CA GLY A 51 18.66 26.90 6.54
C GLY A 51 18.28 27.41 7.93
N ASN A 52 17.43 28.44 8.02
CA ASN A 52 16.88 28.90 9.29
C ASN A 52 15.94 27.84 9.89
N TYR A 53 15.96 27.70 11.21
CA TYR A 53 15.19 26.69 11.96
C TYR A 53 15.46 25.25 11.50
N SER A 54 16.65 24.97 10.95
CA SER A 54 17.00 23.67 10.37
C SER A 54 17.90 22.84 11.29
N THR A 55 17.80 21.51 11.19
CA THR A 55 18.57 20.55 11.97
C THR A 55 19.25 19.55 11.05
N ALA A 56 20.57 19.38 11.19
CA ALA A 56 21.39 18.42 10.47
C ALA A 56 22.17 17.54 11.45
N ILE A 57 21.93 16.23 11.46
CA ILE A 57 22.55 15.31 12.43
C ILE A 57 23.17 14.09 11.72
N GLY A 58 24.36 13.66 12.12
CA GLY A 58 24.97 12.41 11.69
C GLY A 58 26.17 12.59 10.78
N ASN A 59 26.23 11.85 9.67
CA ASN A 59 27.40 11.80 8.80
C ASN A 59 27.08 12.26 7.37
N HIS A 60 27.82 13.25 6.85
CA HIS A 60 27.64 13.80 5.50
C HIS A 60 26.18 14.17 5.20
N VAL A 61 25.66 15.18 5.91
CA VAL A 61 24.30 15.70 5.72
C VAL A 61 24.26 17.22 5.65
N SER A 62 23.34 17.76 4.86
CA SER A 62 23.18 19.20 4.69
C SER A 62 21.71 19.61 4.54
N THR A 63 21.29 20.65 5.27
CA THR A 63 19.97 21.27 5.09
C THR A 63 19.91 22.15 3.83
N ASN A 64 21.04 22.38 3.15
CA ASN A 64 21.12 22.96 1.81
C ASN A 64 20.29 24.25 1.67
N ASN A 65 20.41 25.14 2.65
CA ASN A 65 19.69 26.42 2.77
C ASN A 65 18.16 26.30 2.88
N GLN A 66 17.62 25.10 3.09
CA GLN A 66 16.19 24.89 3.23
C GLN A 66 15.72 25.12 4.67
N ASN A 67 14.93 26.17 4.86
CA ASN A 67 14.36 26.53 6.14
C ASN A 67 13.44 25.44 6.69
N GLY A 68 13.46 25.24 8.01
CA GLY A 68 12.63 24.26 8.71
C GLY A 68 12.94 22.79 8.38
N SER A 69 14.06 22.51 7.69
CA SER A 69 14.40 21.14 7.32
C SER A 69 15.05 20.38 8.47
N PHE A 70 14.69 19.11 8.62
CA PHE A 70 15.32 18.16 9.54
C PHE A 70 15.96 17.03 8.73
N ILE A 71 17.28 16.88 8.84
CA ILE A 71 18.03 15.87 8.09
C ILE A 71 18.92 15.04 9.02
N ILE A 72 18.87 13.72 8.84
CA ILE A 72 19.71 12.76 9.58
C ILE A 72 20.38 11.74 8.65
N GLY A 73 21.63 11.35 8.93
CA GLY A 73 22.37 10.45 8.05
C GLY A 73 23.31 9.49 8.77
N ASP A 74 23.35 8.24 8.28
CA ASP A 74 24.24 7.20 8.76
C ASP A 74 25.67 7.27 8.15
N ASN A 75 26.56 6.43 8.65
CA ASN A 75 27.97 6.36 8.22
C ASN A 75 28.21 5.64 6.88
N SER A 76 27.16 5.22 6.15
CA SER A 76 27.31 4.28 5.03
C SER A 76 28.02 4.82 3.79
N THR A 77 28.13 6.15 3.64
CA THR A 77 28.81 6.81 2.52
C THR A 77 29.25 8.23 2.90
N THR A 78 30.18 8.77 2.12
CA THR A 78 30.61 10.18 2.16
C THR A 78 29.77 11.07 1.25
N THR A 79 28.82 10.51 0.50
CA THR A 79 27.90 11.31 -0.31
C THR A 79 27.01 12.15 0.61
N VAL A 80 27.02 13.46 0.42
CA VAL A 80 26.21 14.38 1.22
C VAL A 80 24.73 14.21 0.89
N LEU A 81 23.93 13.77 1.86
CA LEU A 81 22.48 13.83 1.75
C LEU A 81 22.07 15.31 1.87
N ASN A 82 21.42 15.84 0.85
CA ASN A 82 20.93 17.22 0.83
C ASN A 82 19.41 17.26 0.99
N SER A 83 18.94 18.26 1.71
CA SER A 83 17.52 18.63 1.72
C SER A 83 17.13 19.27 0.39
N ALA A 84 15.96 18.92 -0.14
CA ALA A 84 15.48 19.47 -1.41
C ALA A 84 14.40 20.54 -1.24
N ASN A 85 13.64 20.50 -0.15
CA ASN A 85 12.49 21.38 0.08
C ASN A 85 12.57 22.00 1.48
N ILE A 86 11.98 23.19 1.62
CA ILE A 86 11.69 23.77 2.94
C ILE A 86 10.73 22.87 3.73
N ASN A 87 10.80 22.92 5.06
CA ASN A 87 9.94 22.16 5.97
C ASN A 87 9.91 20.64 5.69
N ASN A 88 11.05 20.06 5.31
CA ASN A 88 11.15 18.64 4.93
C ASN A 88 11.98 17.83 5.93
N PHE A 89 11.51 16.63 6.23
CA PHE A 89 12.28 15.58 6.88
C PHE A 89 12.99 14.70 5.84
N ARG A 90 14.30 14.48 6.00
CA ARG A 90 15.08 13.53 5.20
C ARG A 90 15.96 12.66 6.07
N ALA A 91 16.08 11.40 5.69
CA ALA A 91 16.94 10.46 6.36
C ALA A 91 17.69 9.58 5.36
N ARG A 92 18.92 9.16 5.72
CA ARG A 92 19.68 8.11 5.04
C ARG A 92 20.16 7.08 6.06
N PHE A 93 19.66 5.86 5.93
CA PHE A 93 20.12 4.69 6.67
C PHE A 93 20.20 3.50 5.71
N ALA A 94 21.40 3.18 5.24
CA ALA A 94 21.61 2.10 4.26
C ALA A 94 21.22 0.73 4.82
N GLY A 95 21.25 0.55 6.14
CA GLY A 95 20.75 -0.64 6.82
C GLY A 95 19.22 -0.74 6.92
N GLY A 96 18.48 0.29 6.50
CA GLY A 96 17.03 0.36 6.61
C GLY A 96 16.52 1.12 7.84
N TYR A 97 15.20 1.13 8.00
CA TYR A 97 14.46 1.84 9.05
C TYR A 97 13.54 0.87 9.77
N LYS A 98 13.42 1.00 11.09
CA LYS A 98 12.38 0.33 11.86
C LYS A 98 11.74 1.30 12.83
N LEU A 99 10.41 1.40 12.77
CA LEU A 99 9.62 2.22 13.68
C LEU A 99 8.81 1.29 14.56
N PHE A 100 9.08 1.29 15.86
CA PHE A 100 8.36 0.49 16.84
C PHE A 100 7.17 1.26 17.41
N THR A 101 6.05 0.56 17.56
CA THR A 101 4.83 1.08 18.19
C THR A 101 4.48 0.34 19.48
N SER A 102 5.42 -0.48 19.96
CA SER A 102 5.31 -1.30 21.16
C SER A 102 6.59 -1.16 21.99
N ALA A 103 6.44 -1.12 23.31
CA ALA A 103 7.57 -0.92 24.23
C ALA A 103 8.55 -2.10 24.25
N ASP A 104 8.08 -3.30 23.92
CA ASP A 104 8.87 -4.53 23.84
C ASP A 104 9.56 -4.76 22.49
N LEU A 105 9.42 -3.79 21.57
CA LEU A 105 10.00 -3.83 20.23
C LEU A 105 9.48 -4.99 19.35
N SER A 106 8.30 -5.55 19.66
CA SER A 106 7.70 -6.65 18.90
C SER A 106 6.96 -6.17 17.64
N THR A 107 6.32 -5.01 17.72
CA THR A 107 5.39 -4.48 16.74
C THR A 107 5.86 -3.16 16.16
N GLY A 108 5.74 -3.01 14.83
CA GLY A 108 6.18 -1.84 14.09
C GLY A 108 6.20 -2.04 12.58
N CYS A 109 6.67 -1.03 11.84
CA CYS A 109 6.90 -1.08 10.40
C CYS A 109 8.40 -1.04 10.09
N THR A 110 8.83 -1.81 9.10
CA THR A 110 10.25 -1.90 8.70
C THR A 110 10.40 -1.57 7.23
N LEU A 111 11.38 -0.75 6.87
CA LEU A 111 11.87 -0.61 5.49
C LEU A 111 13.27 -1.23 5.48
N PHE A 112 13.44 -2.42 4.89
CA PHE A 112 14.73 -3.10 4.93
C PHE A 112 15.76 -2.40 4.04
N ALA A 113 17.03 -2.77 4.20
CA ALA A 113 18.11 -2.29 3.34
C ALA A 113 17.79 -2.53 1.85
N GLY A 114 17.71 -1.46 1.07
CA GLY A 114 17.42 -1.53 -0.37
C GLY A 114 15.93 -1.61 -0.73
N ASP A 115 15.03 -1.73 0.24
CA ASP A 115 13.58 -1.73 -0.03
C ASP A 115 13.08 -0.36 -0.47
N ASN A 116 11.98 -0.35 -1.22
CA ASN A 116 11.29 0.86 -1.68
C ASN A 116 9.91 1.08 -1.03
N ALA A 117 9.46 0.19 -0.15
CA ALA A 117 8.15 0.24 0.50
C ALA A 117 8.18 -0.37 1.91
N TRP A 118 7.25 0.06 2.78
CA TRP A 118 7.14 -0.46 4.14
C TRP A 118 6.74 -1.94 4.14
N THR A 119 7.46 -2.72 4.94
CA THR A 119 7.15 -4.11 5.26
C THR A 119 6.50 -4.23 6.64
N THR A 120 5.39 -4.97 6.71
CA THR A 120 4.68 -5.32 7.95
C THR A 120 4.97 -6.77 8.31
N GLY A 121 5.28 -7.04 9.59
CA GLY A 121 5.49 -8.41 10.06
C GLY A 121 4.23 -9.27 9.89
N SER A 122 4.34 -10.40 9.19
CA SER A 122 3.21 -11.30 8.95
C SER A 122 3.65 -12.76 8.89
N SER A 123 4.07 -13.30 10.04
CA SER A 123 4.44 -14.71 10.18
C SER A 123 3.40 -15.48 10.99
N VAL A 124 3.16 -16.75 10.65
CA VAL A 124 2.35 -17.66 11.46
C VAL A 124 2.96 -17.92 12.84
N TYR A 125 4.28 -17.74 12.98
CA TYR A 125 4.98 -17.88 14.27
C TYR A 125 4.84 -16.65 15.17
N THR A 126 4.33 -15.54 14.63
CA THR A 126 4.11 -14.29 15.38
C THR A 126 2.62 -13.94 15.45
N LYS A 127 1.74 -14.86 15.04
CA LYS A 127 0.29 -14.69 14.98
C LYS A 127 -0.37 -15.90 15.65
N GLU A 128 -1.53 -15.66 16.23
CA GLU A 128 -2.32 -16.67 16.93
C GLU A 128 -3.82 -16.39 16.74
N ASN A 129 -4.69 -17.24 17.30
CA ASN A 129 -6.14 -17.10 17.21
C ASN A 129 -6.68 -17.11 15.76
N PHE A 130 -6.16 -18.01 14.93
CA PHE A 130 -6.61 -18.15 13.55
C PHE A 130 -8.05 -18.69 13.48
N ALA A 131 -8.92 -17.94 12.81
CA ALA A 131 -10.29 -18.34 12.51
C ALA A 131 -10.52 -18.43 11.00
N ALA A 132 -11.37 -19.38 10.58
CA ALA A 132 -11.78 -19.49 9.19
C ALA A 132 -12.75 -18.35 8.82
N VAL A 133 -12.62 -17.83 7.61
CA VAL A 133 -13.49 -16.76 7.09
C VAL A 133 -14.31 -17.27 5.91
N ASN A 134 -15.52 -16.74 5.76
CA ASN A 134 -16.36 -17.00 4.59
C ASN A 134 -16.11 -15.93 3.51
N GLY A 135 -15.36 -16.28 2.47
CA GLY A 135 -15.04 -15.37 1.38
C GLY A 135 -16.26 -14.79 0.64
N GLU A 136 -17.38 -15.52 0.59
CA GLU A 136 -18.61 -15.01 -0.03
C GLU A 136 -19.24 -13.85 0.77
N ASP A 137 -19.14 -13.89 2.10
CA ASP A 137 -19.57 -12.77 2.96
C ASP A 137 -18.71 -11.52 2.70
N PHE A 138 -17.40 -11.69 2.51
CA PHE A 138 -16.49 -10.61 2.16
C PHE A 138 -16.86 -9.97 0.82
N LEU A 139 -17.16 -10.79 -0.20
CA LEU A 139 -17.62 -10.29 -1.50
C LEU A 139 -18.95 -9.54 -1.41
N GLN A 140 -19.91 -10.07 -0.64
CA GLN A 140 -21.19 -9.39 -0.41
C GLN A 140 -21.01 -8.04 0.29
N LYS A 141 -20.14 -7.96 1.30
CA LYS A 141 -19.82 -6.71 1.99
C LYS A 141 -19.15 -5.69 1.06
N ILE A 142 -18.10 -6.11 0.33
CA ILE A 142 -17.36 -5.22 -0.59
C ILE A 142 -18.27 -4.72 -1.72
N SER A 143 -19.18 -5.56 -2.23
CA SER A 143 -20.12 -5.14 -3.29
C SER A 143 -21.05 -3.99 -2.90
N ARG A 144 -21.17 -3.68 -1.60
CA ARG A 144 -21.97 -2.56 -1.08
C ARG A 144 -21.16 -1.29 -0.88
N PHE A 145 -19.85 -1.31 -1.12
CA PHE A 145 -18.99 -0.14 -0.94
C PHE A 145 -19.29 0.92 -1.99
N ASN A 146 -19.35 2.17 -1.56
CA ASN A 146 -19.44 3.29 -2.49
C ASN A 146 -18.04 3.70 -2.97
N LEU A 147 -17.52 2.98 -3.96
CA LEU A 147 -16.19 3.24 -4.52
C LEU A 147 -16.22 4.52 -5.36
N THR A 148 -15.43 5.52 -4.95
CA THR A 148 -15.41 6.84 -5.59
C THR A 148 -13.99 7.34 -5.82
N SER A 149 -13.87 8.32 -6.72
CA SER A 149 -12.64 9.11 -6.87
C SER A 149 -12.73 10.34 -5.97
N TRP A 150 -11.62 10.75 -5.34
CA TRP A 150 -11.62 11.81 -4.34
C TRP A 150 -10.29 12.57 -4.31
N ASN A 151 -10.28 13.72 -3.63
CA ASN A 151 -9.09 14.46 -3.24
C ASN A 151 -9.29 14.97 -1.80
N TYR A 152 -8.20 15.28 -1.08
CA TYR A 152 -8.34 15.91 0.23
C TYR A 152 -8.92 17.32 0.08
N LYS A 153 -9.67 17.80 1.08
CA LYS A 153 -10.31 19.13 1.07
C LYS A 153 -9.32 20.28 0.84
N THR A 154 -8.06 20.10 1.21
CA THR A 154 -6.98 21.08 1.10
C THR A 154 -6.09 20.88 -0.13
N GLN A 155 -6.35 19.85 -0.95
CA GLN A 155 -5.58 19.60 -2.17
C GLN A 155 -6.13 20.38 -3.35
N ASP A 156 -5.24 20.79 -4.25
CA ASP A 156 -5.62 21.30 -5.57
C ASP A 156 -6.28 20.17 -6.38
N THR A 157 -7.57 20.36 -6.70
CA THR A 157 -8.40 19.40 -7.44
C THR A 157 -7.95 19.17 -8.87
N LYS A 158 -7.09 20.05 -9.42
CA LYS A 158 -6.53 19.89 -10.78
C LYS A 158 -5.27 19.03 -10.81
N ILE A 159 -4.59 18.88 -9.66
CA ILE A 159 -3.31 18.17 -9.55
C ILE A 159 -3.51 16.80 -8.92
N PHE A 160 -4.37 16.71 -7.90
CA PHE A 160 -4.48 15.51 -7.08
C PHE A 160 -5.80 14.78 -7.30
N ARG A 161 -5.70 13.48 -7.55
CA ARG A 161 -6.83 12.56 -7.58
C ARG A 161 -6.44 11.19 -7.01
N HIS A 162 -7.30 10.65 -6.17
CA HIS A 162 -7.17 9.34 -5.55
C HIS A 162 -8.43 8.50 -5.83
N TYR A 163 -8.33 7.19 -5.59
CA TYR A 163 -9.40 6.22 -5.77
C TYR A 163 -9.40 5.23 -4.62
N GLY A 164 -10.57 4.83 -4.16
CA GLY A 164 -10.68 3.78 -3.15
C GLY A 164 -11.93 3.89 -2.29
N PRO A 165 -12.13 2.95 -1.36
CA PRO A 165 -13.21 3.03 -0.39
C PRO A 165 -12.97 4.14 0.63
N MET A 166 -14.04 4.54 1.30
CA MET A 166 -13.97 5.38 2.49
C MET A 166 -13.80 4.50 3.74
N ALA A 167 -13.13 5.03 4.77
CA ALA A 167 -12.87 4.30 6.01
C ALA A 167 -14.18 3.89 6.73
N GLN A 168 -15.24 4.69 6.59
CA GLN A 168 -16.56 4.42 7.16
C GLN A 168 -17.17 3.12 6.59
N ASP A 169 -17.16 2.95 5.26
CA ASP A 169 -17.67 1.74 4.62
C ASP A 169 -16.84 0.52 5.01
N PHE A 170 -15.51 0.66 5.01
CA PHE A 170 -14.59 -0.40 5.40
C PHE A 170 -14.80 -0.84 6.85
N TYR A 171 -14.87 0.13 7.78
CA TYR A 171 -15.07 -0.12 9.19
C TYR A 171 -16.47 -0.67 9.51
N ALA A 172 -17.51 -0.20 8.81
CA ALA A 172 -18.86 -0.74 8.97
C ALA A 172 -18.95 -2.22 8.53
N ALA A 173 -18.18 -2.62 7.51
CA ALA A 173 -18.18 -3.99 6.99
C ALA A 173 -17.25 -4.96 7.74
N PHE A 174 -16.05 -4.50 8.10
CA PHE A 174 -14.95 -5.33 8.61
C PHE A 174 -14.39 -4.86 9.94
N GLY A 175 -14.82 -3.69 10.43
CA GLY A 175 -14.20 -3.04 11.58
C GLY A 175 -14.53 -3.67 12.93
N LYS A 176 -15.54 -4.55 13.00
CA LYS A 176 -15.88 -5.30 14.21
C LYS A 176 -16.37 -6.70 13.87
N ASP A 177 -15.90 -7.68 14.61
CA ASP A 177 -16.37 -9.06 14.60
C ASP A 177 -16.45 -9.62 16.03
N GLU A 178 -16.59 -10.95 16.16
CA GLU A 178 -16.61 -11.62 17.47
C GLU A 178 -15.27 -11.60 18.22
N TYR A 179 -14.16 -11.37 17.51
CA TYR A 179 -12.80 -11.41 18.06
C TYR A 179 -12.30 -10.03 18.47
N GLY A 180 -12.75 -8.96 17.80
CA GLY A 180 -12.34 -7.62 18.17
C GLY A 180 -12.72 -6.52 17.20
N THR A 181 -11.88 -5.50 17.19
CA THR A 181 -12.06 -4.27 16.39
C THR A 181 -10.86 -4.09 15.48
N ILE A 182 -11.14 -3.88 14.19
CA ILE A 182 -10.15 -3.64 13.15
C ILE A 182 -10.26 -2.17 12.73
N GLY A 183 -9.25 -1.37 13.06
CA GLY A 183 -9.20 0.05 12.69
C GLY A 183 -10.30 0.92 13.32
N ASN A 184 -10.74 1.94 12.58
CA ASN A 184 -11.82 2.87 12.96
C ASN A 184 -12.45 3.49 11.71
N ASP A 185 -13.47 4.33 11.88
CA ASP A 185 -14.23 4.97 10.80
C ASP A 185 -13.51 6.14 10.11
N THR A 186 -12.26 6.44 10.46
CA THR A 186 -11.46 7.54 9.88
C THR A 186 -10.17 7.09 9.21
N THR A 187 -9.78 5.82 9.37
CA THR A 187 -8.49 5.29 8.87
C THR A 187 -8.64 3.88 8.33
N ILE A 188 -7.80 3.53 7.36
CA ILE A 188 -7.69 2.16 6.83
C ILE A 188 -6.23 1.75 6.98
N ASN A 189 -5.97 0.66 7.72
CA ASN A 189 -4.65 0.05 7.81
C ASN A 189 -4.35 -0.71 6.50
N SER A 190 -3.16 -0.49 5.93
CA SER A 190 -2.79 -1.09 4.64
C SER A 190 -2.64 -2.62 4.69
N ALA A 191 -2.21 -3.18 5.82
CA ALA A 191 -2.09 -4.62 5.98
C ALA A 191 -3.47 -5.29 6.08
N ASP A 192 -4.40 -4.68 6.83
CA ASP A 192 -5.78 -5.16 6.92
C ASP A 192 -6.50 -5.04 5.58
N PHE A 193 -6.32 -3.91 4.88
CA PHE A 193 -6.85 -3.71 3.53
C PHE A 193 -6.36 -4.78 2.56
N ALA A 194 -5.06 -5.10 2.58
CA ALA A 194 -4.49 -6.17 1.76
C ALA A 194 -5.06 -7.55 2.15
N GLY A 195 -5.19 -7.84 3.45
CA GLY A 195 -5.77 -9.10 3.94
C GLY A 195 -7.20 -9.32 3.46
N VAL A 196 -8.07 -8.32 3.65
CA VAL A 196 -9.46 -8.33 3.14
C VAL A 196 -9.48 -8.51 1.61
N SER A 197 -8.59 -7.84 0.90
CA SER A 197 -8.48 -7.93 -0.56
C SER A 197 -8.11 -9.35 -1.02
N PHE A 198 -7.14 -10.01 -0.36
CA PHE A 198 -6.75 -11.39 -0.71
C PHE A 198 -7.87 -12.40 -0.43
N ILE A 199 -8.62 -12.23 0.66
CA ILE A 199 -9.80 -13.07 0.94
C ILE A 199 -10.83 -12.93 -0.19
N ALA A 200 -11.13 -11.69 -0.59
CA ALA A 200 -12.06 -11.42 -1.68
C ALA A 200 -11.57 -11.98 -3.03
N ILE A 201 -10.28 -11.84 -3.35
CA ILE A 201 -9.68 -12.39 -4.58
C ILE A 201 -9.80 -13.91 -4.61
N GLN A 202 -9.47 -14.60 -3.51
CA GLN A 202 -9.59 -16.05 -3.43
C GLN A 202 -11.05 -16.50 -3.58
N ALA A 203 -11.99 -15.77 -2.97
CA ALA A 203 -13.41 -16.05 -3.10
C ALA A 203 -13.92 -15.88 -4.54
N LEU A 204 -13.47 -14.82 -5.22
CA LEU A 204 -13.79 -14.56 -6.63
C LEU A 204 -13.25 -15.66 -7.54
N GLU A 205 -12.01 -16.10 -7.34
CA GLU A 205 -11.41 -17.19 -8.11
C GLU A 205 -12.22 -18.49 -7.93
N LYS A 206 -12.56 -18.83 -6.68
CA LYS A 206 -13.38 -20.02 -6.39
C LYS A 206 -14.74 -19.95 -7.09
N ARG A 207 -15.46 -18.82 -6.96
CA ARG A 207 -16.76 -18.62 -7.62
C ARG A 207 -16.65 -18.73 -9.13
N THR A 208 -15.61 -18.14 -9.71
CA THR A 208 -15.37 -18.17 -11.17
C THR A 208 -15.13 -19.59 -11.65
N ALA A 209 -14.31 -20.37 -10.93
CA ALA A 209 -14.06 -21.78 -11.25
C ALA A 209 -15.34 -22.64 -11.18
N GLU A 210 -16.15 -22.46 -10.13
CA GLU A 210 -17.43 -23.16 -9.98
C GLU A 210 -18.42 -22.81 -11.10
N GLN A 211 -18.50 -21.53 -11.46
CA GLN A 211 -19.32 -21.07 -12.58
C GLN A 211 -18.86 -21.67 -13.92
N GLN A 212 -17.54 -21.73 -14.16
CA GLN A 212 -16.99 -22.33 -15.38
C GLN A 212 -17.33 -23.83 -15.50
N GLN A 213 -17.24 -24.57 -14.39
CA GLN A 213 -17.65 -25.98 -14.36
C GLN A 213 -19.15 -26.14 -14.63
N TYR A 214 -19.97 -25.25 -14.07
CA TYR A 214 -21.41 -25.27 -14.32
C TYR A 214 -21.75 -24.97 -15.78
N ILE A 215 -21.08 -24.00 -16.40
CA ILE A 215 -21.22 -23.69 -17.83
C ILE A 215 -20.85 -24.91 -18.69
N GLN A 216 -19.72 -25.56 -18.43
CA GLN A 216 -19.31 -26.77 -19.17
C GLN A 216 -20.33 -27.91 -19.03
N LYS A 217 -20.92 -28.07 -17.84
CA LYS A 217 -21.97 -29.05 -17.61
C LYS A 217 -23.21 -28.73 -18.46
N LEU A 218 -23.66 -27.47 -18.46
CA LEU A 218 -24.80 -27.02 -19.25
C LEU A 218 -24.54 -27.16 -20.76
N GLU A 219 -23.34 -26.85 -21.24
CA GLU A 219 -22.97 -27.03 -22.65
C GLU A 219 -23.07 -28.51 -23.08
N LYS A 220 -22.59 -29.42 -22.22
CA LYS A 220 -22.70 -30.86 -22.46
C LYS A 220 -24.15 -31.35 -22.45
N GLU A 221 -24.97 -30.85 -21.54
CA GLU A 221 -26.40 -31.17 -21.48
C GLU A 221 -27.15 -30.64 -22.70
N ASN A 222 -26.88 -29.40 -23.12
CA ASN A 222 -27.45 -28.80 -24.32
C ASN A 222 -27.05 -29.57 -25.58
N SER A 223 -25.78 -29.96 -25.75
CA SER A 223 -25.34 -30.78 -26.88
C SER A 223 -26.11 -32.09 -26.98
N LYS A 224 -26.32 -32.80 -25.86
CA LYS A 224 -27.13 -34.03 -25.83
C LYS A 224 -28.60 -33.78 -26.17
N GLN A 225 -29.16 -32.65 -25.75
CA GLN A 225 -30.54 -32.30 -26.10
C GLN A 225 -30.69 -32.01 -27.60
N THR A 226 -29.72 -31.31 -28.19
CA THR A 226 -29.67 -31.06 -29.65
C THR A 226 -29.61 -32.37 -30.43
N GLU A 227 -28.73 -33.31 -30.06
CA GLU A 227 -28.66 -34.63 -30.69
C GLU A 227 -29.99 -35.41 -30.61
N LYS A 228 -30.66 -35.38 -29.45
CA LYS A 228 -31.98 -36.01 -29.29
C LYS A 228 -33.03 -35.33 -30.17
N LEU A 229 -33.01 -34.01 -30.27
CA LEU A 229 -33.95 -33.24 -31.09
C LEU A 229 -33.76 -33.58 -32.57
N GLU A 230 -32.52 -33.63 -33.06
CA GLU A 230 -32.19 -34.06 -34.42
C GLU A 230 -32.66 -35.49 -34.70
N ALA A 231 -32.45 -36.42 -33.76
CA ALA A 231 -32.90 -37.80 -33.89
C ALA A 231 -34.44 -37.91 -33.99
N VAL A 232 -35.18 -37.16 -33.17
CA VAL A 232 -36.65 -37.11 -33.23
C VAL A 232 -37.12 -36.50 -34.54
N GLN A 233 -36.50 -35.41 -35.01
CA GLN A 233 -36.81 -34.81 -36.31
C GLN A 233 -36.58 -35.78 -37.47
N ALA A 234 -35.49 -36.54 -37.44
CA ALA A 234 -35.19 -37.57 -38.44
C ALA A 234 -36.25 -38.68 -38.44
N LEU A 235 -36.67 -39.16 -37.27
CA LEU A 235 -37.72 -40.18 -37.15
C LEU A 235 -39.06 -39.65 -37.68
N LEU A 236 -39.43 -38.40 -37.37
CA LEU A 236 -40.64 -37.76 -37.90
C LEU A 236 -40.62 -37.66 -39.43
N GLN A 237 -39.49 -37.28 -40.02
CA GLN A 237 -39.34 -37.26 -41.48
C GLN A 237 -39.48 -38.66 -42.10
N GLN A 238 -38.93 -39.70 -41.46
CA GLN A 238 -39.10 -41.08 -41.93
C GLN A 238 -40.56 -41.53 -41.86
N LEU A 239 -41.25 -41.24 -40.75
CA LEU A 239 -42.67 -41.54 -40.59
C LEU A 239 -43.54 -40.81 -41.62
N GLN A 240 -43.27 -39.54 -41.88
CA GLN A 240 -43.96 -38.77 -42.92
C GLN A 240 -43.77 -39.40 -44.31
N LYS A 241 -42.54 -39.78 -44.67
CA LYS A 241 -42.26 -40.49 -45.94
C LYS A 241 -42.99 -41.83 -46.01
N GLY A 242 -43.06 -42.57 -44.91
CA GLY A 242 -43.81 -43.82 -44.83
C GLY A 242 -45.31 -43.63 -45.03
N LEU A 243 -45.90 -42.63 -44.38
CA LEU A 243 -47.31 -42.28 -44.51
C LEU A 243 -47.68 -41.92 -45.95
N GLU A 244 -46.85 -41.11 -46.62
CA GLU A 244 -47.06 -40.74 -48.03
C GLU A 244 -47.01 -41.97 -48.96
N LYS A 245 -46.11 -42.92 -48.72
CA LYS A 245 -46.09 -44.19 -49.47
C LYS A 245 -47.37 -45.01 -49.26
N VAL A 246 -47.88 -45.10 -48.02
CA VAL A 246 -49.11 -45.84 -47.71
C VAL A 246 -50.32 -45.21 -48.41
N LYS A 247 -50.46 -43.88 -48.35
CA LYS A 247 -51.50 -43.14 -49.07
C LYS A 247 -51.43 -43.38 -50.58
N ALA A 248 -50.22 -43.37 -51.15
CA ALA A 248 -50.02 -43.63 -52.58
C ALA A 248 -50.42 -45.06 -53.00
N ILE A 249 -50.28 -46.05 -52.11
CA ILE A 249 -50.73 -47.43 -52.34
C ILE A 249 -52.25 -47.52 -52.24
N GLN A 250 -52.87 -46.88 -51.24
CA GLN A 250 -54.33 -46.87 -51.09
C GLN A 250 -55.05 -46.21 -52.27
N ASN A 251 -54.49 -45.14 -52.82
CA ASN A 251 -55.05 -44.46 -54.01
C ASN A 251 -54.89 -45.23 -55.33
N LYS A 252 -54.07 -46.29 -55.38
CA LYS A 252 -53.91 -47.16 -56.57
C LYS A 252 -54.83 -48.38 -56.58
N ASN A 253 -55.48 -48.67 -55.44
CA ASN A 253 -56.37 -49.82 -55.26
C ASN A 253 -57.86 -49.42 -55.24
N LEU A 254 -58.17 -48.20 -55.69
CA LEU A 254 -59.50 -47.65 -55.96
C LEU A 254 -59.60 -47.34 -57.45
#